data_AF-A0A6A5LF00-F1
#
_entry.id   AF-A0A6A5LF00-F1
#
_cell.length_a   1.000
_cell.length_b   1.000
_cell.length_c   1.000
_cell.angle_alpha   90.00
_cell.angle_beta   90.00
_cell.angle_gamma   90.00
#
_symmetry.space_group_name_H-M   'P 1'
#
loop_
_entity.id
_entity.type
_entity.pdbx_description
1 polymer ?
#
loop_
_entity_poly.entity_id
_entity_poly.type
_entity_poly.pdbx_seq_one_letter_code
_entity_poly.pdbx_strand_id
1 'polypeptide(L)'
;MLKVGGEGEEEEEVIIRIGVEKTLLNVEKLSKELGEFLSSLSDSEMLSPLQRAHSLFSLAKITNTLFSLKLRCRGLNPRSHPIHSQFERLRIYEGKIERVLEMAATEKKKKEEEDRNVKITQKRKFEEQSHGNVHQPILIDLSSDDDHDSYHM
;
A
#
# COMPACT_ATOMS: atom_id res chain seq x y z
N MET A 1 9.59 -58.50 -30.02
CA MET A 1 9.38 -57.76 -28.76
C MET A 1 9.56 -56.28 -29.07
N LEU A 2 8.47 -55.54 -29.22
CA LEU A 2 8.49 -54.10 -29.51
C LEU A 2 8.64 -53.35 -28.19
N LYS A 3 9.77 -52.66 -28.03
CA LYS A 3 10.00 -51.73 -26.92
C LYS A 3 9.38 -50.40 -27.32
N VAL A 4 8.13 -50.19 -26.90
CA VAL A 4 7.41 -48.91 -27.01
C VAL A 4 7.59 -48.22 -25.67
N GLY A 5 8.46 -47.22 -25.59
CA GLY A 5 8.76 -46.50 -24.35
C GLY A 5 10.00 -45.62 -24.48
N GLY A 6 10.00 -44.69 -25.46
CA GLY A 6 11.15 -43.83 -25.73
C GLY A 6 10.82 -42.34 -25.62
N GLU A 7 9.72 -41.88 -26.22
CA GLU A 7 9.47 -40.44 -26.35
C GLU A 7 8.86 -39.81 -25.08
N GLY A 8 7.97 -40.51 -24.37
CA GLY A 8 7.32 -39.97 -23.17
C GLY A 8 8.19 -39.93 -21.91
N GLU A 9 9.14 -40.86 -21.78
CA GLU A 9 10.06 -40.90 -20.63
C GLU A 9 11.16 -39.84 -20.74
N GLU A 10 11.64 -39.56 -21.96
CA GLU A 10 12.63 -38.50 -22.21
C GLU A 10 12.03 -37.10 -21.99
N GLU A 11 10.78 -36.86 -22.38
CA GLU A 11 10.10 -35.58 -22.12
C GLU A 11 9.88 -35.33 -20.62
N GLU A 12 9.49 -36.36 -19.86
CA GLU A 12 9.28 -36.25 -18.42
C GLU A 12 10.62 -35.98 -17.68
N GLU A 13 11.70 -36.67 -18.07
CA GLU A 13 13.03 -36.43 -17.52
C GLU A 13 13.51 -34.99 -17.78
N VAL A 14 13.29 -34.47 -18.98
CA VAL A 14 13.63 -33.08 -19.33
C VAL A 14 12.85 -32.07 -18.48
N ILE A 15 11.54 -32.27 -18.28
CA ILE A 15 10.71 -31.40 -17.45
C ILE A 15 11.18 -31.43 -15.99
N ILE A 16 11.46 -32.62 -15.45
CA ILE A 16 11.96 -32.78 -14.08
C ILE A 16 13.29 -32.03 -13.92
N ARG A 17 14.23 -32.22 -14.86
CA ARG A 17 15.54 -31.56 -14.83
C ARG A 17 15.40 -30.04 -14.81
N ILE A 18 14.61 -29.47 -15.72
CA ILE A 18 14.34 -28.02 -15.76
C ILE A 18 13.71 -27.53 -14.44
N GLY A 19 12.77 -28.30 -13.88
CA GLY A 19 12.13 -27.98 -12.61
C GLY A 19 13.11 -27.95 -11.44
N VAL A 20 14.03 -28.91 -11.37
CA VAL A 20 15.07 -28.99 -10.35
C VAL A 20 16.07 -27.84 -10.49
N GLU A 21 16.59 -27.60 -11.70
CA GLU A 21 17.52 -26.49 -11.99
C GLU A 21 16.91 -25.13 -11.60
N LYS A 22 15.65 -24.89 -12.01
CA LYS A 22 14.93 -23.66 -11.64
C LYS A 22 14.73 -23.53 -10.12
N THR A 23 14.43 -24.63 -9.44
CA THR A 23 14.27 -24.64 -7.99
C THR A 23 15.59 -24.32 -7.28
N LEU A 24 16.69 -24.91 -7.74
CA LEU A 24 18.02 -24.65 -7.21
C LEU A 24 18.39 -23.16 -7.34
N LEU A 25 18.24 -22.59 -8.55
CA LEU A 25 18.49 -21.17 -8.80
C LEU A 25 17.68 -20.25 -7.87
N ASN A 26 16.41 -20.57 -7.64
CA ASN A 26 15.56 -19.79 -6.73
C ASN A 26 15.99 -19.89 -5.27
N VAL A 27 16.41 -21.08 -4.82
CA VAL A 27 16.90 -21.30 -3.45
C VAL A 27 18.23 -20.57 -3.23
N GLU A 28 19.13 -20.59 -4.21
CA GLU A 28 20.39 -19.85 -4.16
C GLU A 28 20.17 -18.34 -4.11
N LYS A 29 19.25 -17.82 -4.93
CA LYS A 29 18.86 -16.40 -4.88
C LYS A 29 18.29 -16.04 -3.51
N LEU A 30 17.34 -16.83 -3.01
CA LEU A 30 16.75 -16.62 -1.69
C LEU A 30 17.81 -16.65 -0.59
N SER A 31 18.79 -17.55 -0.66
CA SER A 31 19.87 -17.61 0.34
C SER A 31 20.68 -16.32 0.43
N LYS A 32 20.83 -15.59 -0.68
CA LYS A 32 21.55 -14.30 -0.70
C LYS A 32 20.71 -13.18 -0.08
N GLU A 33 19.42 -13.12 -0.44
CA GLU A 33 18.50 -12.07 0.01
C GLU A 33 18.01 -12.27 1.47
N LEU A 34 17.94 -13.52 1.93
CA LEU A 34 17.37 -13.84 3.24
C LEU A 34 18.23 -13.31 4.39
N GLY A 35 19.57 -13.29 4.24
CA GLY A 35 20.46 -12.76 5.26
C GLY A 35 20.21 -11.27 5.54
N GLU A 36 20.14 -10.47 4.48
CA GLU A 36 19.83 -9.03 4.57
C GLU A 36 18.43 -8.79 5.16
N PHE A 37 17.44 -9.57 4.72
CA PHE A 37 16.09 -9.51 5.28
C PHE A 37 16.06 -9.80 6.79
N LEU A 38 16.74 -10.84 7.25
CA LEU A 38 16.81 -11.20 8.68
C LEU A 38 17.55 -10.15 9.51
N SER A 39 18.63 -9.57 8.98
CA SER A 39 19.34 -8.46 9.63
C SER A 39 18.42 -7.25 9.80
N SER A 40 17.71 -6.85 8.74
CA SER A 40 16.78 -5.71 8.79
C SER A 40 15.61 -5.90 9.77
N LEU A 41 15.22 -7.16 10.03
CA LEU A 41 14.17 -7.49 10.98
C LEU A 41 14.65 -7.44 12.44
N SER A 42 15.95 -7.66 12.66
CA SER A 42 16.58 -7.64 13.98
C SER A 42 16.67 -6.21 14.53
N ASP A 43 16.75 -5.20 13.66
CA ASP A 43 16.63 -3.77 13.97
C ASP A 43 15.18 -3.34 14.21
N SER A 44 14.43 -4.20 14.91
CA SER A 44 12.99 -4.20 15.08
C SER A 44 12.42 -2.87 15.59
N GLU A 45 13.19 -2.12 16.38
CA GLU A 45 12.77 -0.82 16.96
C GLU A 45 12.49 0.26 15.91
N MET A 46 13.03 0.14 14.70
CA MET A 46 12.81 1.12 13.63
C MET A 46 11.53 0.87 12.82
N LEU A 47 10.89 -0.30 12.98
CA LEU A 47 9.71 -0.67 12.22
C LEU A 47 8.42 -0.27 12.94
N SER A 48 7.48 0.34 12.21
CA SER A 48 6.11 0.51 12.71
C SER A 48 5.46 -0.87 13.00
N PRO A 49 4.46 -0.95 13.90
CA PRO A 49 3.79 -2.21 14.21
C PRO A 49 3.27 -2.96 12.97
N LEU A 50 2.77 -2.23 11.97
CA LEU A 50 2.27 -2.80 10.73
C LEU A 50 3.39 -3.36 9.85
N GLN A 51 4.49 -2.61 9.69
CA GLN A 51 5.68 -3.10 8.97
C GLN A 51 6.25 -4.34 9.65
N ARG A 52 6.37 -4.33 10.98
CA ARG A 52 6.86 -5.47 11.77
C ARG A 52 5.97 -6.70 11.58
N ALA A 53 4.64 -6.53 11.64
CA ALA A 53 3.69 -7.62 11.41
C ALA A 53 3.84 -8.22 9.99
N HIS A 54 3.96 -7.37 8.97
CA HIS A 54 4.15 -7.81 7.59
C HIS A 54 5.48 -8.56 7.39
N SER A 55 6.58 -8.07 7.96
CA SER A 55 7.88 -8.74 7.88
C SER A 55 7.87 -10.10 8.59
N LEU A 56 7.30 -10.18 9.80
CA LEU A 56 7.18 -11.45 10.53
C LEU A 56 6.28 -12.47 9.81
N PHE A 57 5.20 -12.00 9.20
CA PHE A 57 4.34 -12.82 8.37
C PHE A 57 5.08 -13.36 7.13
N SER A 58 5.87 -12.50 6.49
CA SER A 58 6.69 -12.88 5.33
C SER A 58 7.74 -13.94 5.72
N LEU A 59 8.39 -13.77 6.87
CA LEU A 59 9.31 -14.76 7.42
C LEU A 59 8.61 -16.11 7.64
N ALA A 60 7.41 -16.12 8.23
CA ALA A 60 6.64 -17.34 8.45
C ALA A 60 6.26 -18.03 7.12
N LYS A 61 5.90 -17.27 6.07
CA LYS A 61 5.66 -17.82 4.72
C LYS A 61 6.92 -18.45 4.14
N ILE A 62 8.07 -17.78 4.25
CA ILE A 62 9.37 -18.29 3.77
C ILE A 62 9.71 -19.61 4.48
N THR A 63 9.67 -19.64 5.82
CA THR A 63 10.01 -20.82 6.61
C THR A 63 9.11 -22.01 6.27
N ASN A 64 7.78 -21.82 6.19
CA ASN A 64 6.86 -22.90 5.87
C ASN A 64 7.03 -23.42 4.43
N THR A 65 7.36 -22.53 3.49
CA THR A 65 7.63 -22.88 2.09
C THR A 65 8.91 -23.71 1.96
N LEU A 66 9.99 -23.27 2.60
CA LEU A 66 11.27 -23.99 2.62
C LEU A 66 11.13 -25.36 3.30
N PHE A 67 10.40 -25.42 4.40
CA PHE A 67 10.13 -26.69 5.07
C PHE A 67 9.31 -27.65 4.17
N SER A 68 8.32 -27.13 3.45
CA SER A 68 7.54 -27.92 2.48
C SER A 68 8.36 -28.37 1.27
N LEU A 69 9.32 -27.56 0.83
CA LEU A 69 10.28 -27.97 -0.19
C LEU A 69 11.14 -29.12 0.33
N LYS A 70 11.69 -29.00 1.55
CA LYS A 70 12.48 -30.05 2.20
C LYS A 70 11.71 -31.36 2.36
N LEU A 71 10.43 -31.32 2.69
CA LEU A 71 9.56 -32.50 2.74
C LEU A 71 9.45 -33.17 1.36
N ARG A 72 9.18 -32.38 0.30
CA ARG A 72 9.09 -32.90 -1.07
C ARG A 72 10.39 -33.53 -1.55
N CYS A 73 11.54 -32.92 -1.24
CA CYS A 73 12.86 -33.50 -1.53
C CYS A 73 13.12 -34.84 -0.80
N ARG A 74 12.34 -35.16 0.24
CA ARG A 74 12.39 -36.44 0.97
C ARG A 74 11.27 -37.41 0.57
N GLY A 75 10.53 -37.11 -0.50
CA GLY A 75 9.39 -37.91 -0.93
C GLY A 75 8.16 -37.80 -0.02
N LEU A 76 8.13 -36.83 0.90
CA LEU A 76 6.99 -36.61 1.78
C LEU A 76 6.03 -35.58 1.17
N ASN A 77 4.74 -35.90 1.14
CA ASN A 77 3.70 -35.00 0.66
C ASN A 77 3.36 -33.93 1.72
N PRO A 78 3.59 -32.63 1.46
CA PRO A 78 3.25 -31.57 2.41
C PRO A 78 1.76 -31.46 2.73
N ARG A 79 0.87 -31.93 1.83
CA ARG A 79 -0.59 -31.88 2.05
C ARG A 79 -1.08 -32.86 3.09
N SER A 80 -0.40 -34.00 3.26
CA SER A 80 -0.69 -34.98 4.31
C SER A 80 0.17 -34.79 5.56
N HIS A 81 0.99 -33.73 5.61
CA HIS A 81 1.85 -33.40 6.74
C HIS A 81 1.22 -32.29 7.60
N PRO A 82 1.46 -32.24 8.93
CA PRO A 82 0.98 -31.16 9.80
C PRO A 82 1.37 -29.73 9.39
N ILE A 83 2.26 -29.55 8.42
CA ILE A 83 2.61 -28.24 7.86
C ILE A 83 1.44 -27.64 7.07
N HIS A 84 0.54 -28.47 6.53
CA HIS A 84 -0.64 -28.01 5.81
C HIS A 84 -1.49 -27.07 6.67
N SER A 85 -1.72 -27.41 7.93
CA SER A 85 -2.49 -26.56 8.85
C SER A 85 -1.80 -25.21 9.12
N GLN A 86 -0.47 -25.15 9.00
CA GLN A 86 0.27 -23.89 9.11
C GLN A 86 0.01 -22.97 7.91
N PHE A 87 -0.18 -23.52 6.70
CA PHE A 87 -0.59 -22.70 5.55
C PHE A 87 -2.01 -22.17 5.69
N GLU A 88 -2.94 -22.97 6.20
CA GLU A 88 -4.30 -22.48 6.49
C GLU A 88 -4.28 -21.38 7.55
N ARG A 89 -3.42 -21.53 8.58
CA ARG A 89 -3.20 -20.48 9.57
C ARG A 89 -2.58 -19.21 8.95
N LEU A 90 -1.65 -19.34 8.01
CA LEU A 90 -1.08 -18.20 7.29
C LEU A 90 -2.14 -17.45 6.46
N ARG A 91 -3.06 -18.15 5.78
CA ARG A 91 -4.16 -17.50 5.04
C ARG A 91 -5.04 -16.63 5.94
N ILE A 92 -5.32 -17.10 7.16
CA ILE A 92 -6.07 -16.31 8.15
C ILE A 92 -5.31 -15.04 8.54
N TYR A 93 -3.98 -15.12 8.71
CA TYR A 93 -3.17 -13.95 9.04
C TYR A 93 -3.02 -12.99 7.86
N GLU A 94 -2.94 -13.49 6.63
CA GLU A 94 -2.95 -12.68 5.41
C GLU A 94 -4.17 -11.76 5.39
N GLY A 95 -5.37 -12.33 5.53
CA GLY A 95 -6.61 -11.55 5.58
C GLY A 95 -6.76 -10.66 6.82
N LYS A 96 -5.99 -10.87 7.89
CA LYS A 96 -5.92 -9.92 9.01
C LYS A 96 -5.04 -8.72 8.67
N ILE A 97 -3.89 -8.96 8.04
CA ILE A 97 -2.95 -7.91 7.64
C ILE A 97 -3.57 -7.04 6.54
N GLU A 98 -4.21 -7.65 5.54
CA GLU A 98 -4.88 -6.93 4.45
C GLU A 98 -5.96 -5.98 4.98
N ARG A 99 -6.82 -6.45 5.89
CA ARG A 99 -7.84 -5.58 6.51
C ARG A 99 -7.24 -4.39 7.25
N VAL A 100 -6.10 -4.57 7.93
CA VAL A 100 -5.42 -3.48 8.64
C VAL A 100 -4.82 -2.48 7.63
N LEU A 101 -4.25 -2.97 6.53
CA LEU A 101 -3.74 -2.12 5.44
C LEU A 101 -4.86 -1.32 4.77
N GLU A 102 -6.00 -1.94 4.52
CA GLU A 102 -7.19 -1.29 3.97
C GLU A 102 -7.70 -0.19 4.91
N MET A 103 -7.84 -0.49 6.21
CA MET A 103 -8.25 0.51 7.20
C MET A 103 -7.29 1.71 7.21
N ALA A 104 -5.98 1.48 7.26
CA ALA A 104 -4.97 2.53 7.22
C ALA A 104 -5.05 3.39 5.94
N ALA A 105 -5.30 2.77 4.79
CA ALA A 105 -5.48 3.48 3.53
C ALA A 105 -6.76 4.33 3.52
N THR A 106 -7.87 3.83 4.08
CA THR A 106 -9.12 4.59 4.17
C THR A 106 -9.01 5.79 5.10
N GLU A 107 -8.32 5.65 6.24
CA GLU A 107 -8.09 6.75 7.18
C GLU A 107 -7.25 7.86 6.55
N LYS A 108 -6.22 7.51 5.78
CA LYS A 108 -5.40 8.48 5.06
C LYS A 108 -6.24 9.30 4.08
N LYS A 109 -7.10 8.64 3.29
CA LYS A 109 -8.00 9.31 2.33
C LYS A 109 -8.97 10.26 3.02
N LYS A 110 -9.55 9.87 4.17
CA LYS A 110 -10.45 10.72 4.95
C LYS A 110 -9.75 11.99 5.43
N LYS A 111 -8.53 11.86 5.96
CA LYS A 111 -7.72 13.02 6.39
C LYS A 111 -7.39 13.96 5.22
N GLU A 112 -7.00 13.42 4.07
CA GLU A 112 -6.71 14.20 2.86
C GLU A 112 -7.95 14.94 2.33
N GLU A 113 -9.14 14.36 2.47
CA GLU A 113 -10.40 15.00 2.11
C GLU A 113 -10.81 16.10 3.10
N GLU A 114 -10.64 15.85 4.40
CA GLU A 114 -10.90 16.83 5.46
C GLU A 114 -9.97 18.06 5.30
N ASP A 115 -8.67 17.84 5.08
CA ASP A 115 -7.71 18.92 4.82
C ASP A 115 -8.08 19.75 3.58
N ARG A 116 -8.61 19.11 2.53
CA ARG A 116 -9.09 19.80 1.32
C ARG A 116 -10.33 20.63 1.64
N ASN A 117 -11.29 20.08 2.37
CA ASN A 117 -12.53 20.78 2.73
C ASN A 117 -12.26 21.97 3.66
N VAL A 118 -11.33 21.86 4.60
CA VAL A 118 -10.89 22.96 5.45
C VAL A 118 -10.32 24.11 4.61
N LYS A 119 -9.42 23.80 3.66
CA LYS A 119 -8.83 24.80 2.75
C LYS A 119 -9.88 25.51 1.89
N ILE A 120 -10.84 24.76 1.32
CA ILE A 120 -11.93 25.33 0.52
C ILE A 120 -12.79 26.27 1.38
N THR A 121 -13.12 25.85 2.60
CA THR A 121 -13.95 26.63 3.52
C THR A 121 -13.25 27.92 3.95
N GLN A 122 -11.94 27.86 4.24
CA GLN A 122 -11.15 29.06 4.55
C GLN A 122 -11.08 30.03 3.38
N LYS A 123 -10.89 29.53 2.14
CA LYS A 123 -10.88 30.37 0.93
C LYS A 123 -12.21 31.11 0.73
N ARG A 124 -13.35 30.42 0.89
CA ARG A 124 -14.69 31.04 0.78
C ARG A 124 -14.90 32.15 1.81
N LYS A 125 -14.49 31.94 3.07
CA LYS A 125 -14.58 32.96 4.12
C LYS A 125 -13.77 34.22 3.81
N PHE A 126 -12.61 34.07 3.16
CA PHE A 126 -11.78 35.19 2.73
C PHE A 126 -12.40 35.95 1.55
N GLU A 127 -12.99 35.23 0.59
CA GLU A 127 -13.70 35.84 -0.55
C GLU A 127 -14.97 36.58 -0.11
N GLU A 128 -15.76 36.03 0.82
CA GLU A 128 -16.96 36.67 1.39
C GLU A 128 -16.63 37.96 2.16
N GLN A 129 -15.49 38.02 2.86
CA GLN A 129 -15.03 39.25 3.53
C GLN A 129 -14.55 40.33 2.54
N SER A 130 -14.14 39.95 1.33
CA SER A 130 -13.67 40.90 0.31
C SER A 130 -14.79 41.57 -0.49
N HIS A 131 -15.98 40.96 -0.57
CA HIS A 131 -17.12 41.47 -1.34
C HIS A 131 -18.13 42.28 -0.50
N GLY A 132 -17.86 42.48 0.80
CA GLY A 132 -18.70 43.25 1.72
C GLY A 132 -18.55 44.79 1.62
N ASN A 133 -17.74 45.32 0.69
CA ASN A 133 -17.53 46.76 0.54
C ASN A 133 -18.01 47.25 -0.83
N VAL A 134 -19.31 47.07 -1.10
CA VAL A 134 -19.97 47.75 -2.23
C VAL A 134 -20.28 49.18 -1.79
N HIS A 135 -19.47 50.12 -2.26
CA HIS A 135 -19.74 51.55 -2.15
C HIS A 135 -21.17 51.83 -2.64
N GLN A 136 -22.04 52.32 -1.76
CA GLN A 136 -23.29 52.94 -2.19
C GLN A 136 -22.92 54.15 -3.06
N PRO A 137 -23.56 54.35 -4.23
CA PRO A 137 -23.33 55.55 -5.03
C PRO A 137 -23.80 56.77 -4.24
N ILE A 138 -22.88 57.71 -4.00
CA ILE A 138 -23.20 59.02 -3.43
C ILE A 138 -24.06 59.73 -4.48
N LEU A 139 -25.36 59.86 -4.21
CA LEU A 139 -26.24 60.73 -4.96
C LEU A 139 -25.87 62.17 -4.56
N ILE A 140 -25.08 62.85 -5.38
CA ILE A 140 -24.82 64.28 -5.21
C ILE A 140 -26.07 64.99 -5.74
N ASP A 141 -26.86 65.53 -4.83
CA ASP A 141 -27.94 66.47 -5.14
C ASP A 141 -27.30 67.77 -5.64
N LEU A 142 -27.35 67.98 -6.95
CA LEU A 142 -27.05 69.25 -7.58
C LEU A 142 -28.37 70.00 -7.74
N SER A 143 -28.84 70.62 -6.66
CA SER A 143 -29.90 71.61 -6.73
C SER A 143 -29.56 72.89 -5.97
N SER A 144 -29.82 73.99 -6.67
CA SER A 144 -29.86 75.39 -6.26
C SER A 144 -28.54 76.15 -6.09
N ASP A 145 -28.13 76.73 -7.21
CA ASP A 145 -28.05 78.18 -7.42
C ASP A 145 -28.60 79.05 -6.27
N ASP A 146 -27.84 80.07 -5.85
CA ASP A 146 -28.31 81.46 -5.75
C ASP A 146 -27.17 82.40 -5.31
N ASP A 147 -26.70 83.17 -6.31
CA ASP A 147 -26.41 84.60 -6.30
C ASP A 147 -25.51 85.22 -5.22
N HIS A 148 -24.28 85.48 -5.64
CA HIS A 148 -23.47 86.59 -5.15
C HIS A 148 -23.98 87.90 -5.79
N ASP A 149 -24.64 88.75 -5.00
CA ASP A 149 -24.73 90.17 -5.32
C ASP A 149 -24.74 91.07 -4.07
N SER A 150 -23.65 91.82 -3.97
CA SER A 150 -23.65 93.28 -3.77
C SER A 150 -23.77 93.95 -2.38
N TYR A 151 -22.87 94.95 -2.25
CA TYR A 151 -22.89 96.21 -1.49
C TYR A 151 -22.27 96.38 -0.08
N HIS A 152 -21.31 97.33 -0.06
CA HIS A 152 -20.97 98.37 0.94
C HIS A 152 -20.41 97.95 2.31
N MET A 153 -19.38 98.57 2.90
CA MET A 153 -18.70 99.88 2.71
C MET A 153 -17.18 99.71 2.77
#